data_AF-A0A964U209-F1
#
_entry.id   AF-A0A964U209-F1
#
_cell.length_a   1.000
_cell.length_b   1.000
_cell.length_c   1.000
_cell.angle_alpha   90.00
_cell.angle_beta   90.00
_cell.angle_gamma   90.00
#
_symmetry.space_group_name_H-M   'P 1'
#
loop_
_entity.id
_entity.type
_entity.pdbx_description
1 polymer ?
#
loop_
_entity_poly.entity_id
_entity_poly.type
_entity_poly.pdbx_seq_one_letter_code
_entity_poly.pdbx_strand_id
1 'polypeptide(L)'
;EGVDAFAAKAEDEITAFYLTDFLVRQFDAFVWKPMGFDKHPELIPMMFGNYTRLIYQAQTDDPALDAKARDCAARLGLAYERRYTGYGDLAQALAAQA
;
A
#
# COMPACT_ATOMS: atom_id res chain seq x y z
N GLU A 1 -3.91 10.34 4.39
CA GLU A 1 -5.38 10.29 4.35
C GLU A 1 -5.80 10.26 5.81
N GLY A 2 -6.75 11.10 6.20
CA GLY A 2 -7.29 11.09 7.57
C GLY A 2 -8.33 9.98 7.72
N VAL A 3 -8.72 9.68 8.96
CA VAL A 3 -9.67 8.61 9.29
C VAL A 3 -11.00 8.76 8.54
N ASP A 4 -11.52 9.99 8.43
CA ASP A 4 -12.82 10.25 7.80
C ASP A 4 -12.84 9.95 6.30
N ALA A 5 -11.75 10.28 5.59
CA ALA A 5 -11.63 10.05 4.16
C ALA A 5 -11.47 8.56 3.83
N PHE A 6 -10.77 7.81 4.69
CA PHE A 6 -10.68 6.35 4.61
C PHE A 6 -12.06 5.71 4.86
N ALA A 7 -12.76 6.13 5.92
CA ALA A 7 -14.07 5.59 6.27
C ALA A 7 -15.11 5.81 5.15
N ALA A 8 -15.09 6.97 4.50
CA ALA A 8 -15.99 7.30 3.40
C ALA A 8 -15.82 6.42 2.15
N LYS A 9 -14.66 5.76 1.99
CA LYS A 9 -14.34 4.92 0.81
C LYS A 9 -14.24 3.43 1.14
N ALA A 10 -14.40 3.05 2.39
CA ALA A 10 -14.20 1.68 2.85
C ALA A 10 -15.09 0.67 2.11
N GLU A 11 -16.30 1.06 1.72
CA GLU A 11 -17.22 0.23 0.93
C GLU A 11 -16.69 -0.02 -0.50
N ASP A 12 -16.10 1.00 -1.15
CA ASP A 12 -15.58 0.92 -2.51
C ASP A 12 -14.17 0.31 -2.61
N GLU A 13 -13.40 0.40 -1.52
CA GLU A 13 -12.01 -0.04 -1.44
C GLU A 13 -11.85 -1.36 -0.66
N ILE A 14 -12.94 -2.11 -0.44
CA ILE A 14 -12.92 -3.40 0.27
C ILE A 14 -12.02 -4.46 -0.39
N THR A 15 -11.78 -4.30 -1.70
CA THR A 15 -10.88 -5.15 -2.52
C THR A 15 -9.50 -4.53 -2.74
N ALA A 16 -9.16 -3.45 -2.02
CA ALA A 16 -7.87 -2.78 -2.12
C ALA A 16 -6.86 -3.35 -1.14
N PHE A 17 -5.64 -3.55 -1.61
CA PHE A 17 -4.48 -3.83 -0.77
C PHE A 17 -3.70 -2.56 -0.53
N TYR A 18 -3.64 -2.08 0.72
CA TYR A 18 -2.96 -0.83 1.04
C TYR A 18 -1.49 -1.04 1.34
N LEU A 19 -0.64 -0.17 0.78
CA LEU A 19 0.78 -0.10 1.09
C LEU A 19 1.15 1.28 1.64
N THR A 20 2.03 1.32 2.64
CA THR A 20 2.68 2.55 3.14
C THR A 20 4.16 2.54 2.76
N ASP A 21 4.87 3.66 2.93
CA ASP A 21 6.31 3.76 2.66
C ASP A 21 7.11 2.64 3.36
N PHE A 22 6.75 2.31 4.61
CA PHE A 22 7.38 1.22 5.35
C PHE A 22 7.20 -0.13 4.65
N LEU A 23 5.96 -0.47 4.26
CA LEU A 23 5.68 -1.73 3.58
C LEU A 23 6.27 -1.76 2.17
N VAL A 24 6.36 -0.64 1.46
CA VAL A 24 7.09 -0.57 0.17
C VAL A 24 8.56 -0.94 0.40
N ARG A 25 9.20 -0.32 1.40
CA ARG A 25 10.61 -0.56 1.72
C ARG A 25 10.84 -2.03 2.09
N GLN A 26 9.93 -2.61 2.87
CA GLN A 26 10.07 -3.95 3.46
C GLN A 26 9.22 -5.03 2.78
N PHE A 27 8.72 -4.79 1.57
CA PHE A 27 7.77 -5.67 0.89
C PHE A 27 8.26 -7.11 0.78
N ASP A 28 9.53 -7.31 0.41
CA ASP A 28 10.09 -8.66 0.29
C ASP A 28 10.20 -9.37 1.64
N ALA A 29 10.51 -8.64 2.70
CA ALA A 29 10.70 -9.19 4.03
C ALA A 29 9.38 -9.50 4.75
N PHE A 30 8.33 -8.70 4.53
CA PHE A 30 7.06 -8.80 5.28
C PHE A 30 5.89 -9.37 4.48
N VAL A 31 5.92 -9.24 3.14
CA VAL A 31 4.86 -9.77 2.28
C VAL A 31 5.38 -10.94 1.46
N TRP A 32 6.44 -10.75 0.67
CA TRP A 32 6.83 -11.73 -0.35
C TRP A 32 7.36 -13.05 0.24
N LYS A 33 8.40 -12.98 1.07
CA LYS A 33 9.03 -14.18 1.66
C LYS A 33 8.12 -14.87 2.69
N PRO A 34 7.43 -14.16 3.60
CA PRO A 34 6.56 -14.83 4.58
C PRO A 34 5.37 -15.54 3.94
N MET A 35 4.84 -15.00 2.83
CA MET A 35 3.76 -15.65 2.07
C MET A 35 4.28 -16.77 1.15
N GLY A 36 5.60 -16.96 1.05
CA GLY A 36 6.23 -18.03 0.27
C GLY A 36 6.19 -17.81 -1.25
N PHE A 37 5.91 -16.60 -1.72
CA PHE A 37 5.74 -16.30 -3.16
C PHE A 37 7.05 -16.42 -3.97
N ASP A 38 8.21 -16.39 -3.31
CA ASP A 38 9.50 -16.65 -3.94
C ASP A 38 9.67 -18.11 -4.38
N LYS A 39 8.99 -19.04 -3.70
CA LYS A 39 9.06 -20.47 -3.98
C LYS A 39 7.79 -21.01 -4.63
N HIS A 40 6.66 -20.41 -4.31
CA HIS A 40 5.33 -20.85 -4.70
C HIS A 40 4.53 -19.67 -5.29
N PRO A 41 4.90 -19.18 -6.50
CA PRO A 41 4.19 -18.09 -7.15
C PRO A 41 2.71 -18.40 -7.43
N GLU A 42 2.34 -19.68 -7.53
CA GLU A 42 0.96 -20.16 -7.67
C GLU A 42 0.05 -19.79 -6.50
N LEU A 43 0.60 -19.40 -5.34
CA LEU A 43 -0.17 -18.92 -4.19
C LEU A 43 -0.67 -17.47 -4.37
N ILE A 44 -0.06 -16.68 -5.27
CA ILE A 44 -0.42 -15.27 -5.45
C ILE A 44 -1.89 -15.14 -5.86
N PRO A 45 -2.42 -15.86 -6.88
CA PRO A 45 -3.84 -15.80 -7.22
C PRO A 45 -4.76 -16.29 -6.09
N MET A 46 -4.32 -17.23 -5.26
CA MET A 46 -5.12 -17.70 -4.12
C MET A 46 -5.25 -16.62 -3.04
N MET A 47 -4.17 -15.90 -2.75
CA MET A 47 -4.14 -14.86 -1.71
C MET A 47 -4.68 -13.52 -2.19
N PHE A 48 -4.41 -13.17 -3.45
CA PHE A 48 -4.72 -11.86 -4.02
C PHE A 48 -5.84 -11.88 -5.07
N GLY A 49 -6.46 -13.03 -5.36
CA GLY A 49 -7.47 -13.16 -6.44
C GLY A 49 -8.75 -12.36 -6.25
N ASN A 50 -9.08 -11.95 -5.01
CA ASN A 50 -10.21 -11.08 -4.72
C ASN A 50 -9.81 -9.60 -4.60
N TYR A 51 -8.52 -9.29 -4.71
CA TYR A 51 -8.02 -7.92 -4.70
C TYR A 51 -7.97 -7.39 -6.13
N THR A 52 -8.36 -6.14 -6.30
CA THR A 52 -8.42 -5.50 -7.62
C THR A 52 -7.32 -4.48 -7.82
N ARG A 53 -6.85 -3.88 -6.72
CA ARG A 53 -5.88 -2.79 -6.74
C ARG A 53 -4.98 -2.77 -5.52
N LEU A 54 -3.76 -2.28 -5.72
CA LEU A 54 -2.83 -1.89 -4.67
C LEU A 54 -2.85 -0.37 -4.58
N ILE A 55 -3.26 0.15 -3.41
CA ILE A 55 -3.27 1.59 -3.13
C ILE A 55 -2.04 1.92 -2.30
N TYR A 56 -1.07 2.59 -2.91
CA TYR A 56 0.12 3.09 -2.22
C TYR A 56 -0.19 4.45 -1.58
N GLN A 57 -0.27 4.47 -0.26
CA GLN A 57 -0.38 5.66 0.59
C GLN A 57 1.01 6.26 0.83
N ALA A 58 1.45 7.09 -0.11
CA ALA A 58 2.76 7.72 -0.09
C ALA A 58 2.83 8.80 0.99
N GLN A 59 3.71 8.60 1.98
CA GLN A 59 3.92 9.55 3.07
C GLN A 59 4.99 10.58 2.72
N THR A 60 5.90 10.23 1.81
CA THR A 60 6.96 11.07 1.28
C THR A 60 6.87 11.15 -0.24
N ASP A 61 7.47 12.19 -0.83
CA ASP A 61 7.59 12.32 -2.28
C ASP A 61 8.96 11.77 -2.74
N ASP A 62 9.07 10.43 -2.74
CA ASP A 62 10.27 9.68 -3.09
C ASP A 62 10.01 8.86 -4.37
N PRO A 63 10.55 9.28 -5.54
CA PRO A 63 10.36 8.57 -6.80
C PRO A 63 10.84 7.12 -6.79
N ALA A 64 11.81 6.78 -5.93
CA ALA A 64 12.30 5.41 -5.79
C ALA A 64 11.27 4.52 -5.10
N LEU A 65 10.52 5.06 -4.13
CA LEU A 65 9.39 4.36 -3.52
C LEU A 65 8.24 4.18 -4.50
N ASP A 66 7.95 5.20 -5.31
CA ASP A 66 6.91 5.11 -6.33
C ASP A 66 7.18 3.98 -7.32
N ALA A 67 8.41 3.88 -7.83
CA ALA A 67 8.84 2.80 -8.71
C ALA A 67 8.71 1.44 -8.02
N LYS A 68 9.19 1.32 -6.77
CA LYS A 68 9.11 0.06 -6.02
C LYS A 68 7.67 -0.36 -5.74
N ALA A 69 6.78 0.59 -5.43
CA ALA A 69 5.37 0.30 -5.18
C ALA A 69 4.64 -0.18 -6.45
N ARG A 70 4.98 0.39 -7.62
CA ARG A 70 4.50 -0.11 -8.93
C ARG A 70 4.95 -1.54 -9.19
N ASP A 71 6.22 -1.85 -8.89
CA ASP A 71 6.75 -3.21 -9.03
C ASP A 71 6.02 -4.20 -8.10
N CYS A 72 5.71 -3.78 -6.87
CA CYS A 72 4.92 -4.59 -5.93
C CYS A 72 3.53 -4.90 -6.50
N ALA A 73 2.84 -3.91 -7.07
CA ALA A 73 1.52 -4.10 -7.68
C ALA A 73 1.60 -5.04 -8.89
N ALA A 74 2.59 -4.86 -9.75
CA ALA A 74 2.82 -5.73 -10.91
C ALA A 74 3.10 -7.18 -10.50
N ARG A 75 3.92 -7.39 -9.47
CA ARG A 75 4.23 -8.74 -8.94
C ARG A 75 3.01 -9.44 -8.35
N LEU A 76 2.08 -8.68 -7.77
CA LEU A 76 0.83 -9.21 -7.22
C LEU A 76 -0.30 -9.31 -8.26
N GLY A 77 -0.10 -8.77 -9.48
CA GLY A 77 -1.13 -8.73 -10.52
C GLY A 77 -2.26 -7.74 -10.24
N LEU A 78 -2.00 -6.68 -9.49
CA LEU A 78 -2.99 -5.69 -9.07
C LEU A 78 -2.86 -4.38 -9.84
N ALA A 79 -3.98 -3.68 -10.05
CA ALA A 79 -3.94 -2.30 -10.55
C ALA A 79 -3.23 -1.39 -9.54
N TYR A 80 -2.37 -0.49 -10.02
CA TYR A 80 -1.63 0.41 -9.15
C TYR A 80 -2.32 1.77 -9.02
N GLU A 81 -2.55 2.21 -7.79
CA GLU A 81 -2.99 3.56 -7.46
C GLU A 81 -2.02 4.18 -6.46
N ARG A 82 -1.55 5.41 -6.73
CA ARG A 82 -0.77 6.19 -5.77
C ARG A 82 -1.65 7.26 -5.16
N ARG A 83 -1.60 7.39 -3.84
CA ARG A 83 -2.26 8.45 -3.08
C ARG A 83 -1.22 9.11 -2.18
N TYR A 84 -0.89 10.37 -2.44
CA TYR A 84 -0.05 11.13 -1.53
C TYR A 84 -0.87 11.49 -0.28
N THR A 85 -0.41 11.03 0.86
CA THR A 85 -1.10 11.16 2.14
C THR A 85 -0.37 12.05 3.14
N GLY A 86 0.93 12.27 2.95
CA GLY A 86 1.80 12.86 3.97
C GLY A 86 1.73 12.08 5.29
N TYR A 87 1.99 12.77 6.41
CA TYR A 87 1.80 12.22 7.76
C TYR A 87 0.36 12.37 8.30
N GLY A 88 -0.57 12.91 7.50
CA GLY A 88 -1.97 13.07 7.89
C GLY A 88 -2.16 13.81 9.21
N ASP A 89 -2.95 13.21 10.11
CA ASP A 89 -3.35 13.79 11.40
C ASP A 89 -2.17 14.07 12.33
N LEU A 90 -1.05 13.34 12.18
CA LEU A 90 0.16 13.59 12.96
C LEU A 90 0.79 14.96 12.65
N ALA A 91 0.79 15.37 11.37
CA ALA A 91 1.29 16.68 10.99
C ALA A 91 0.42 17.80 11.58
N GLN A 92 -0.90 17.61 11.60
CA GLN A 92 -1.83 18.57 12.21
C GLN A 92 -1.67 18.64 13.73
N ALA A 93 -1.53 17.50 14.41
CA ALA A 93 -1.33 17.44 15.85
C ALA A 93 -0.01 18.11 16.28
N LEU A 94 1.07 17.94 15.50
CA LEU A 94 2.35 18.62 15.75
C LEU A 94 2.25 20.12 15.51
N ALA A 95 1.53 20.56 14.47
CA ALA A 95 1.30 21.99 14.21
C ALA A 95 0.45 22.66 15.32
N ALA A 96 -0.49 21.93 15.92
CA ALA A 96 -1.32 22.44 17.01
C ALA A 96 -0.58 22.55 18.36
N GLN A 97 0.61 21.93 18.50
CA GLN A 97 1.46 22.04 19.69
C GLN A 97 2.53 23.14 19.60
N ALA A 98 2.70 23.77 18.43
CA ALA A 98 3.65 24.85 18.21
C ALA A 98 3.00 26.23 18.41
#